data_AF-K9PB08-F1
#
_entry.id   AF-K9PB08-F1
#
_cell.length_a   1.000
_cell.length_b   1.000
_cell.length_c   1.000
_cell.angle_alpha   90.00
_cell.angle_beta   90.00
_cell.angle_gamma   90.00
#
_symmetry.space_group_name_H-M   'P 1'
#
loop_
_entity.id
_entity.type
_entity.pdbx_description
1 polymer ?
#
loop_
_entity_poly.entity_id
_entity_poly.type
_entity_poly.pdbx_seq_one_letter_code
_entity_poly.pdbx_strand_id
1 'polypeptide(L)'
;MNAERLHAIALTLQKELSSSQTLNKFDRLIQALANQVSQPSQPQYQQETSDSLKDLLKTLDVAESNNFSPAWRESLADLGLTGLLGQDLALQINYVFERNQITPAVAQSELQSLRETLQMFSTAIDQIVSSFYSLGVGREDLEPGECEVGILVPRNFVNNQLGTFGDELKELNKIFGVFSELATGSRPGFAIKTISSSELTVFLEAASAVGACIALGLERILELYKKLLEIRKIQAELSSLGLEKKNLKGIEEHSNAMMGKGIEEIASHLISEFHRSADNGRKNELKVELKYALNKISNRIDCGFNFEIRMQAPVQDEADREGEDSDDYELSEKHYKDIAAAAKTLQFLKLEGDSILHLPEEASGKSKENNPGI
;
A
#
# COMPACT_ATOMS: atom_id res chain seq x y z
N MET A 1 -11.17 -6.00 10.95
CA MET A 1 -9.77 -6.45 10.96
C MET A 1 -9.68 -7.91 11.43
N ASN A 2 -8.87 -8.74 10.77
CA ASN A 2 -8.54 -10.12 11.21
C ASN A 2 -7.65 -10.06 12.47
N ALA A 3 -7.87 -10.95 13.46
CA ALA A 3 -7.09 -11.00 14.70
C ALA A 3 -5.59 -11.30 14.47
N GLU A 4 -5.26 -12.19 13.54
CA GLU A 4 -3.87 -12.53 13.20
C GLU A 4 -3.15 -11.36 12.52
N ARG A 5 -3.90 -10.55 11.76
CA ARG A 5 -3.39 -9.30 11.19
C ARG A 5 -3.12 -8.25 12.25
N LEU A 6 -4.07 -8.04 13.16
CA LEU A 6 -3.87 -7.14 14.29
C LEU A 6 -2.66 -7.60 15.12
N HIS A 7 -2.48 -8.91 15.28
CA HIS A 7 -1.31 -9.47 15.96
C HIS A 7 -0.02 -9.16 15.22
N ALA A 8 0.04 -9.37 13.90
CA ALA A 8 1.20 -9.03 13.08
C ALA A 8 1.55 -7.53 13.17
N ILE A 9 0.56 -6.65 13.01
CA ILE A 9 0.72 -5.19 13.15
C ILE A 9 1.26 -4.85 14.54
N ALA A 10 0.66 -5.38 15.61
CA ALA A 10 1.07 -5.10 16.98
C ALA A 10 2.51 -5.56 17.26
N LEU A 11 2.91 -6.73 16.74
CA LEU A 11 4.28 -7.24 16.86
C LEU A 11 5.29 -6.36 16.15
N THR A 12 5.00 -5.93 14.92
CA THR A 12 5.88 -5.03 14.17
C THR A 12 6.06 -3.70 14.89
N LEU A 13 4.98 -3.12 15.42
CA LEU A 13 5.02 -1.87 16.19
C LEU A 13 5.75 -2.01 17.51
N GLN A 14 5.54 -3.12 18.24
CA GLN A 14 6.28 -3.42 19.46
C GLN A 14 7.79 -3.48 19.18
N LYS A 15 8.18 -4.20 18.13
CA LYS A 15 9.58 -4.34 17.68
C LYS A 15 10.16 -2.99 17.27
N GLU A 16 9.44 -2.20 16.50
CA GLU A 16 9.85 -0.85 16.09
C GLU A 16 10.09 0.04 17.31
N LEU A 17 9.12 0.18 18.21
CA LEU A 17 9.24 1.04 19.39
C LEU A 17 10.39 0.62 20.31
N SER A 18 10.57 -0.69 20.50
CA SER A 18 11.63 -1.25 21.34
C SER A 18 13.03 -1.06 20.73
N SER A 19 13.18 -1.36 19.44
CA SER A 19 14.48 -1.28 18.76
C SER A 19 14.94 0.15 18.48
N SER A 20 14.01 1.04 18.15
CA SER A 20 14.27 2.46 17.93
C SER A 20 14.55 3.24 19.21
N GLN A 21 14.16 2.70 20.37
CA GLN A 21 14.18 3.39 21.66
C GLN A 21 13.43 4.74 21.61
N THR A 22 12.35 4.81 20.82
CA THR A 22 11.63 6.08 20.54
C THR A 22 11.20 6.79 21.83
N LEU A 23 10.62 6.07 22.80
CA LEU A 23 10.23 6.62 24.10
C LEU A 23 11.43 7.25 24.85
N ASN A 24 12.58 6.58 24.87
CA ASN A 24 13.79 7.09 25.54
C ASN A 24 14.33 8.35 24.85
N LYS A 25 14.29 8.40 23.52
CA LYS A 25 14.71 9.59 22.75
C LYS A 25 13.74 10.76 22.97
N PHE A 26 12.45 10.46 23.09
CA PHE A 26 11.42 11.44 23.45
C PHE A 26 11.67 12.02 24.86
N ASP A 27 11.95 11.16 25.85
CA ASP A 27 12.28 11.58 27.22
C ASP A 27 13.53 12.48 27.26
N ARG A 28 14.56 12.16 26.46
CA ARG A 28 15.75 13.01 26.32
C ARG A 28 15.43 14.38 25.75
N LEU A 29 14.58 14.46 24.72
CA LEU A 29 14.13 15.73 24.15
C LEU A 29 13.38 16.58 25.17
N ILE A 30 12.43 15.98 25.90
CA ILE A 30 11.68 16.68 26.95
C ILE A 30 12.63 17.20 28.04
N GLN A 31 13.59 16.39 28.48
CA GLN A 31 14.57 16.79 29.49
C GLN A 31 15.50 17.91 29.00
N ALA A 32 15.99 17.84 27.76
CA ALA A 32 16.81 18.89 27.16
C ALA A 32 16.03 20.22 27.08
N LEU A 33 14.77 20.17 26.67
CA LEU A 33 13.89 21.33 26.62
C LEU A 33 13.59 21.88 28.03
N ALA A 34 13.40 21.01 29.03
CA ALA A 34 13.25 21.39 30.43
C ALA A 34 14.47 22.19 30.94
N ASN A 35 15.68 21.71 30.62
CA ASN A 35 16.91 22.39 30.99
C ASN A 35 16.98 23.77 30.31
N GLN A 36 16.64 23.87 29.03
CA GLN A 36 16.59 25.13 28.29
C GLN A 36 15.57 26.12 28.89
N VAL A 37 14.39 25.64 29.30
CA VAL A 37 13.36 26.47 29.98
C VAL A 37 13.89 26.99 31.31
N SER A 38 14.57 26.15 32.09
CA SER A 38 15.07 26.52 33.42
C SER A 38 16.28 27.47 33.38
N GLN A 39 17.10 27.40 32.33
CA GLN A 39 18.35 28.15 32.19
C GLN A 39 18.54 28.65 30.75
N PRO A 40 17.69 29.58 30.27
CA PRO A 40 17.65 29.98 28.85
C PRO A 40 18.92 30.70 28.37
N SER A 41 19.72 31.25 29.29
CA SER A 41 20.96 31.96 28.98
C SER A 41 22.15 31.04 28.68
N GLN A 42 22.03 29.72 28.90
CA GLN A 42 23.11 28.77 28.64
C GLN A 42 23.02 28.22 27.20
N PRO A 43 23.97 28.53 26.30
CA PRO A 43 23.93 28.06 24.92
C PRO A 43 23.95 26.53 24.79
N GLN A 44 24.56 25.85 25.76
CA GLN A 44 24.64 24.39 25.78
C GLN A 44 23.25 23.72 25.76
N TYR A 45 22.26 24.22 26.51
CA TYR A 45 20.93 23.59 26.54
C TYR A 45 20.14 23.80 25.23
N GLN A 46 20.42 24.87 24.50
CA GLN A 46 19.86 25.08 23.16
C GLN A 46 20.44 24.05 22.17
N GLN A 47 21.75 23.80 22.27
CA GLN A 47 22.43 22.79 21.46
C GLN A 47 21.92 21.38 21.78
N GLU A 48 21.82 21.03 23.07
CA GLU A 48 21.29 19.73 23.52
C GLU A 48 19.85 19.48 23.05
N THR A 49 19.00 20.51 23.05
CA THR A 49 17.63 20.42 22.55
C THR A 49 17.61 20.20 21.04
N SER A 50 18.40 20.97 20.28
CA SER A 50 18.55 20.78 18.83
C SER A 50 19.03 19.37 18.49
N ASP A 51 20.04 18.87 19.20
CA ASP A 51 20.64 17.58 18.91
C ASP A 51 19.70 16.42 19.28
N SER A 52 18.99 16.52 20.41
CA SER A 52 17.98 15.53 20.82
C SER A 52 16.80 15.51 19.85
N LEU A 53 16.36 16.68 19.37
CA LEU A 53 15.30 16.78 18.38
C LEU A 53 15.72 16.11 17.06
N LYS A 54 16.91 16.42 16.55
CA LYS A 54 17.44 15.81 15.33
C LYS A 54 17.57 14.30 15.45
N ASP A 55 18.06 13.80 16.58
CA ASP A 55 18.19 12.35 16.83
C ASP A 55 16.84 11.64 16.85
N LEU A 56 15.82 12.23 17.50
CA LEU A 56 14.46 11.70 17.49
C LEU A 56 13.86 11.72 16.08
N LEU A 57 13.91 12.86 15.38
CA LEU A 57 13.36 12.99 14.03
C LEU A 57 14.03 12.03 13.04
N LYS A 58 15.36 11.85 13.13
CA LYS A 58 16.07 10.86 12.31
C LYS A 58 15.60 9.42 12.57
N THR A 59 15.30 9.11 13.83
CA THR A 59 14.78 7.78 14.22
C THR A 59 13.39 7.56 13.63
N LEU A 60 12.54 8.59 13.68
CA LEU A 60 11.18 8.54 13.14
C LEU A 60 11.13 8.52 11.60
N ASP A 61 12.11 9.13 10.94
CA ASP A 61 12.21 9.15 9.47
C ASP A 61 12.46 7.76 8.88
N VAL A 62 13.20 6.91 9.60
CA VAL A 62 13.54 5.53 9.17
C VAL A 62 12.66 4.46 9.82
N ALA A 63 11.56 4.85 10.47
CA ALA A 63 10.63 3.93 11.11
C ALA A 63 10.01 2.95 10.10
N GLU A 64 9.83 1.69 10.50
CA GLU A 64 9.25 0.63 9.66
C GLU A 64 7.79 0.94 9.29
N SER A 65 7.06 1.55 10.23
CA SER A 65 5.70 2.08 10.10
C SER A 65 5.51 3.05 8.93
N ASN A 66 6.57 3.76 8.50
CA ASN A 66 6.51 4.63 7.31
C ASN A 66 6.26 3.83 6.03
N ASN A 67 6.65 2.55 6.00
CA ASN A 67 6.51 1.67 4.84
C ASN A 67 5.33 0.70 4.97
N PHE A 68 4.46 0.89 5.97
CA PHE A 68 3.26 0.08 6.11
C PHE A 68 2.37 0.21 4.87
N SER A 69 1.79 -0.92 4.49
CA SER A 69 0.88 -0.99 3.37
C SER A 69 -0.41 -0.20 3.63
N PRO A 70 -1.16 0.15 2.58
CA PRO A 70 -2.46 0.81 2.72
C PRO A 70 -3.40 0.13 3.72
N ALA A 71 -3.53 -1.21 3.66
CA ALA A 71 -4.41 -1.95 4.55
C ALA A 71 -3.96 -1.85 6.01
N TRP A 72 -2.65 -1.87 6.27
CA TRP A 72 -2.10 -1.70 7.61
C TRP A 72 -2.32 -0.27 8.12
N ARG A 73 -2.15 0.75 7.27
CA ARG A 73 -2.42 2.15 7.63
C ARG A 73 -3.90 2.41 7.91
N GLU A 74 -4.82 1.81 7.14
CA GLU A 74 -6.26 1.88 7.40
C GLU A 74 -6.60 1.22 8.74
N SER A 75 -6.03 0.04 9.02
CA SER A 75 -6.17 -0.61 10.34
C SER A 75 -5.67 0.28 11.49
N LEU A 76 -4.55 1.00 11.30
CA LEU A 76 -4.06 1.97 12.31
C LEU A 76 -5.00 3.17 12.47
N ALA A 77 -5.59 3.66 11.39
CA ALA A 77 -6.55 4.76 11.43
C ALA A 77 -7.82 4.37 12.17
N ASP A 78 -8.34 3.16 11.94
CA ASP A 78 -9.51 2.61 12.65
C ASP A 78 -9.27 2.45 14.15
N LEU A 79 -8.02 2.16 14.54
CA LEU A 79 -7.60 2.09 15.94
C LEU A 79 -7.36 3.48 16.57
N GLY A 80 -7.48 4.56 15.79
CA GLY A 80 -7.20 5.93 16.25
C GLY A 80 -5.72 6.19 16.53
N LEU A 81 -4.83 5.44 15.87
CA LEU A 81 -3.39 5.46 16.11
C LEU A 81 -2.62 6.33 15.09
N THR A 82 -3.34 6.96 14.15
CA THR A 82 -2.74 7.89 13.20
C THR A 82 -2.04 9.03 13.94
N GLY A 83 -0.78 9.32 13.60
CA GLY A 83 -0.03 10.40 14.24
C GLY A 83 0.92 10.00 15.37
N LEU A 84 0.89 8.75 15.85
CA LEU A 84 1.74 8.31 16.96
C LEU A 84 3.02 7.58 16.52
N LEU A 85 3.25 7.46 15.22
CA LEU A 85 4.33 6.66 14.65
C LEU A 85 5.02 7.41 13.52
N GLY A 86 6.28 7.05 13.27
CA GLY A 86 7.06 7.47 12.12
C GLY A 86 6.97 8.96 11.77
N GLN A 87 6.80 9.26 10.47
CA GLN A 87 6.76 10.62 9.94
C GLN A 87 5.59 11.44 10.48
N ASP A 88 4.44 10.84 10.76
CA ASP A 88 3.29 11.60 11.29
C ASP A 88 3.59 12.11 12.71
N LEU A 89 4.25 11.29 13.54
CA LEU A 89 4.72 11.75 14.86
C LEU A 89 5.78 12.84 14.73
N ALA A 90 6.69 12.72 13.76
CA ALA A 90 7.70 13.74 13.48
C ALA A 90 7.06 15.08 13.07
N LEU A 91 6.00 15.06 12.26
CA LEU A 91 5.22 16.23 11.89
C LEU A 91 4.55 16.88 13.10
N GLN A 92 3.96 16.08 13.99
CA GLN A 92 3.37 16.58 15.23
C GLN A 92 4.42 17.26 16.13
N ILE A 93 5.60 16.65 16.31
CA ILE A 93 6.69 17.24 17.09
C ILE A 93 7.14 18.58 16.48
N ASN A 94 7.37 18.63 15.17
CA ASN A 94 7.76 19.87 14.50
C ASN A 94 6.70 20.96 14.63
N TYR A 95 5.42 20.61 14.46
CA TYR A 95 4.30 21.54 14.64
C TYR A 95 4.28 22.15 16.05
N VAL A 96 4.56 21.37 17.08
CA VAL A 96 4.68 21.87 18.46
C VAL A 96 5.78 22.93 18.57
N PHE A 97 6.97 22.69 18.00
CA PHE A 97 8.06 23.67 18.01
C PHE A 97 7.74 24.93 17.18
N GLU A 98 7.17 24.76 15.99
CA GLU A 98 6.83 25.86 15.09
C GLU A 98 5.81 26.82 15.71
N ARG A 99 4.81 26.30 16.41
CA ARG A 99 3.78 27.12 17.06
C ARG A 99 4.25 27.77 18.37
N ASN A 100 5.28 27.22 19.02
CA ASN A 100 5.74 27.62 20.35
C ASN A 100 7.15 28.22 20.37
N GLN A 101 7.59 28.86 19.28
CA GLN A 101 8.94 29.44 19.16
C GLN A 101 9.30 30.44 20.27
N ILE A 102 8.30 31.14 20.84
CA ILE A 102 8.48 32.17 21.88
C ILE A 102 8.40 31.56 23.29
N THR A 103 7.67 30.45 23.44
CA THR A 103 7.32 29.88 24.76
C THR A 103 7.76 28.41 24.87
N PRO A 104 9.06 28.14 25.11
CA PRO A 104 9.59 26.77 25.22
C PRO A 104 8.90 25.93 26.30
N ALA A 105 8.39 26.56 27.37
CA ALA A 105 7.64 25.86 28.41
C ALA A 105 6.30 25.28 27.90
N VAL A 106 5.64 25.96 26.95
CA VAL A 106 4.40 25.46 26.34
C VAL A 106 4.73 24.29 25.41
N ALA A 107 5.79 24.41 24.60
CA ALA A 107 6.29 23.28 23.80
C ALA A 107 6.60 22.05 24.67
N GLN A 108 7.28 22.26 25.81
CA GLN A 108 7.59 21.19 26.75
C GLN A 108 6.33 20.48 27.26
N SER A 109 5.31 21.23 27.67
CA SER A 109 4.04 20.65 28.14
C SER A 109 3.32 19.89 27.05
N GLU A 110 3.27 20.40 25.82
CA GLU A 110 2.63 19.71 24.69
C GLU A 110 3.37 18.42 24.32
N LEU A 111 4.71 18.46 24.28
CA LEU A 111 5.55 17.28 24.06
C LEU A 111 5.36 16.24 25.17
N GLN A 112 5.22 16.66 26.43
CA GLN A 112 4.92 15.76 27.55
C GLN A 112 3.59 15.02 27.34
N SER A 113 2.53 15.72 26.93
CA SER A 113 1.24 15.09 26.62
C SER A 113 1.33 14.11 25.43
N LEU A 114 2.09 14.46 24.40
CA LEU A 114 2.33 13.58 23.25
C LEU A 114 3.10 12.31 23.66
N ARG A 115 4.13 12.45 24.50
CA ARG A 115 4.89 11.34 25.08
C ARG A 115 4.02 10.43 25.92
N GLU A 116 3.15 10.98 26.77
CA GLU A 116 2.22 10.20 27.60
C GLU A 116 1.26 9.38 26.74
N THR A 117 0.77 9.97 25.65
CA THR A 117 -0.08 9.28 24.67
C THR A 117 0.69 8.13 24.01
N LEU A 118 1.92 8.37 23.57
CA LEU A 118 2.79 7.34 22.98
C LEU A 118 3.11 6.22 23.99
N GLN A 119 3.33 6.55 25.26
CA GLN A 119 3.59 5.56 26.31
C GLN A 119 2.37 4.67 26.57
N MET A 120 1.17 5.25 26.68
CA MET A 120 -0.06 4.48 26.82
C MET A 120 -0.28 3.55 25.63
N PHE A 121 -0.01 4.05 24.42
CA PHE A 121 -0.06 3.26 23.21
C PHE A 121 0.91 2.07 23.23
N SER A 122 2.19 2.31 23.56
CA SER A 122 3.20 1.25 23.68
C SER A 122 2.76 0.16 24.68
N THR A 123 2.24 0.56 25.83
CA THR A 123 1.74 -0.38 26.84
C THR A 123 0.53 -1.17 26.34
N ALA A 124 -0.37 -0.55 25.60
CA ALA A 124 -1.52 -1.24 25.00
C ALA A 124 -1.07 -2.29 23.95
N ILE A 125 -0.07 -1.95 23.12
CA ILE A 125 0.52 -2.90 22.16
C ILE A 125 1.14 -4.10 22.89
N ASP A 126 1.92 -3.86 23.95
CA ASP A 126 2.51 -4.95 24.76
C ASP A 126 1.44 -5.89 25.33
N GLN A 127 0.33 -5.32 25.81
CA GLN A 127 -0.81 -6.08 26.33
C GLN A 127 -1.52 -6.89 25.25
N ILE A 128 -1.73 -6.32 24.05
CA ILE A 128 -2.34 -7.01 22.91
C ILE A 128 -1.48 -8.21 22.50
N VAL A 129 -0.18 -8.00 22.29
CA VAL A 129 0.76 -9.07 21.91
C VAL A 129 0.76 -10.18 22.96
N SER A 130 0.87 -9.83 24.24
CA SER A 130 0.87 -10.81 25.34
C SER A 130 -0.44 -11.61 25.41
N SER A 131 -1.58 -10.93 25.16
CA SER A 131 -2.90 -11.55 25.16
C SER A 131 -3.07 -12.51 23.99
N PHE A 132 -2.62 -12.13 22.78
CA PHE A 132 -2.68 -12.99 21.61
C PHE A 132 -1.81 -14.24 21.75
N TYR A 133 -0.59 -14.12 22.29
CA TYR A 133 0.21 -15.29 22.64
C TYR A 133 -0.50 -16.20 23.66
N SER A 134 -1.11 -15.62 24.70
CA SER A 134 -1.83 -16.38 25.73
C SER A 134 -3.06 -17.10 25.18
N LEU A 135 -3.71 -16.53 24.17
CA LEU A 135 -4.87 -17.10 23.49
C LEU A 135 -4.50 -18.05 22.33
N GLY A 136 -3.21 -18.15 21.98
CA GLY A 136 -2.76 -18.92 20.82
C GLY A 136 -3.21 -18.35 19.48
N VAL A 137 -3.44 -17.03 19.42
CA VAL A 137 -3.76 -16.34 18.16
C VAL A 137 -2.46 -16.25 17.35
N GLY A 138 -2.47 -16.81 16.14
CA GLY A 138 -1.36 -16.74 15.20
C GLY A 138 -1.07 -15.32 14.74
N ARG A 139 -0.14 -15.19 13.79
CA ARG A 139 0.14 -13.92 13.12
C ARG A 139 0.21 -14.16 11.62
N GLU A 140 -0.28 -13.18 10.88
CA GLU A 140 -0.29 -13.22 9.43
C GLU A 140 1.09 -12.84 8.88
N ASP A 141 1.98 -13.83 8.81
CA ASP A 141 3.32 -13.69 8.24
C ASP A 141 3.41 -14.37 6.86
N LEU A 142 4.38 -13.92 6.08
CA LEU A 142 4.84 -14.59 4.87
C LEU A 142 6.11 -15.36 5.20
N GLU A 143 6.19 -16.61 4.76
CA GLU A 143 7.45 -17.36 4.83
C GLU A 143 8.47 -16.76 3.83
N PRO A 144 9.78 -16.93 4.04
CA PRO A 144 10.80 -16.43 3.12
C PRO A 144 10.53 -16.80 1.66
N GLY A 145 10.47 -15.79 0.78
CA GLY A 145 10.18 -15.98 -0.64
C GLY A 145 8.69 -16.13 -0.99
N GLU A 146 7.80 -16.26 0.00
CA GLU A 146 6.36 -16.22 -0.27
C GLU A 146 5.94 -14.82 -0.71
N CYS A 147 5.07 -14.78 -1.71
CA CYS A 147 4.47 -13.57 -2.23
C CYS A 147 2.95 -13.70 -2.17
N GLU A 148 2.29 -12.57 -1.93
CA GLU A 148 0.84 -12.48 -1.98
C GLU A 148 0.37 -11.18 -2.64
N VAL A 149 -0.86 -11.24 -3.14
CA VAL A 149 -1.58 -10.11 -3.72
C VAL A 149 -2.84 -9.86 -2.88
N GLY A 150 -2.87 -8.71 -2.22
CA GLY A 150 -4.03 -8.19 -1.51
C GLY A 150 -4.90 -7.31 -2.42
N ILE A 151 -6.22 -7.51 -2.38
CA ILE A 151 -7.18 -6.68 -3.11
C ILE A 151 -8.29 -6.23 -2.17
N LEU A 152 -8.39 -4.91 -1.96
CA LEU A 152 -9.51 -4.26 -1.26
C LEU A 152 -10.61 -3.92 -2.26
N VAL A 153 -11.78 -4.53 -2.07
CA VAL A 153 -12.97 -4.33 -2.89
C VAL A 153 -13.92 -3.33 -2.22
N PRO A 154 -14.24 -2.18 -2.85
CA PRO A 154 -15.16 -1.22 -2.28
C PRO A 154 -16.55 -1.83 -2.07
N ARG A 155 -17.13 -1.66 -0.88
CA ARG A 155 -18.47 -2.18 -0.57
C ARG A 155 -19.54 -1.67 -1.53
N ASN A 156 -19.43 -0.41 -1.94
CA ASN A 156 -20.35 0.21 -2.88
C ASN A 156 -20.29 -0.47 -4.26
N PHE A 157 -19.10 -0.91 -4.70
CA PHE A 157 -18.94 -1.61 -5.97
C PHE A 157 -19.69 -2.95 -5.98
N VAL A 158 -19.69 -3.67 -4.86
CA VAL A 158 -20.38 -4.96 -4.73
C VAL A 158 -21.74 -4.89 -4.05
N ASN A 159 -22.28 -3.68 -3.83
CA ASN A 159 -23.52 -3.42 -3.08
C ASN A 159 -23.58 -4.15 -1.72
N ASN A 160 -22.43 -4.43 -1.12
CA ASN A 160 -22.29 -5.25 0.07
C ASN A 160 -22.98 -6.64 0.01
N GLN A 161 -23.06 -7.24 -1.19
CA GLN A 161 -23.70 -8.54 -1.42
C GLN A 161 -22.67 -9.65 -1.68
N LEU A 162 -22.83 -10.80 -1.01
CA LEU A 162 -21.93 -11.95 -1.15
C LEU A 162 -21.90 -12.49 -2.59
N GLY A 163 -23.03 -12.49 -3.30
CA GLY A 163 -23.11 -12.95 -4.68
C GLY A 163 -22.23 -12.11 -5.62
N THR A 164 -22.40 -10.79 -5.58
CA THR A 164 -21.62 -9.84 -6.37
C THR A 164 -20.14 -9.87 -6.00
N PHE A 165 -19.81 -9.99 -4.70
CA PHE A 165 -18.43 -10.17 -4.27
C PHE A 165 -17.83 -11.46 -4.82
N GLY A 166 -18.55 -12.59 -4.76
CA GLY A 166 -18.10 -13.86 -5.31
C GLY A 166 -17.88 -13.82 -6.83
N ASP A 167 -18.70 -13.07 -7.57
CA ASP A 167 -18.49 -12.87 -9.01
C ASP A 167 -17.27 -11.99 -9.30
N GLU A 168 -17.02 -10.97 -8.49
CA GLU A 168 -15.81 -10.16 -8.60
C GLU A 168 -14.55 -10.98 -8.29
N LEU A 169 -14.57 -11.89 -7.31
CA LEU A 169 -13.44 -12.80 -7.06
C LEU A 169 -13.14 -13.71 -8.26
N LYS A 170 -14.16 -14.21 -8.97
CA LYS A 170 -13.96 -14.98 -10.20
C LYS A 170 -13.30 -14.13 -11.28
N GLU A 171 -13.67 -12.86 -11.36
CA GLU A 171 -13.12 -11.95 -12.36
C GLU A 171 -11.66 -11.59 -12.05
N LEU A 172 -11.34 -11.30 -10.77
CA LEU A 172 -9.97 -11.13 -10.30
C LEU A 172 -9.10 -12.35 -10.62
N ASN A 173 -9.61 -13.57 -10.39
CA ASN A 173 -8.88 -14.79 -10.74
C ASN A 173 -8.60 -14.91 -12.25
N LYS A 174 -9.51 -14.47 -13.12
CA LYS A 174 -9.26 -14.43 -14.57
C LYS A 174 -8.21 -13.39 -14.94
N ILE A 175 -8.32 -12.19 -14.36
CA ILE A 175 -7.37 -11.09 -14.57
C ILE A 175 -5.96 -11.54 -14.21
N PHE A 176 -5.76 -12.02 -12.98
CA PHE A 176 -4.45 -12.46 -12.50
C PHE A 176 -3.97 -13.74 -13.17
N GLY A 177 -4.88 -14.59 -13.67
CA GLY A 177 -4.52 -15.75 -14.48
C GLY A 177 -3.70 -15.37 -15.72
N VAL A 178 -3.96 -14.21 -16.35
CA VAL A 178 -3.17 -13.74 -17.50
C VAL A 178 -1.74 -13.38 -17.10
N PHE A 179 -1.55 -12.73 -15.95
CA PHE A 179 -0.22 -12.43 -15.41
C PHE A 179 0.52 -13.71 -15.01
N SER A 180 -0.21 -14.68 -14.43
CA SER A 180 0.35 -15.98 -14.05
C SER A 180 0.89 -16.72 -15.26
N GLU A 181 0.14 -16.73 -16.37
CA GLU A 181 0.60 -17.36 -17.60
C GLU A 181 1.76 -16.62 -18.24
N LEU A 182 1.72 -15.28 -18.20
CA LEU A 182 2.82 -14.49 -18.73
C LEU A 182 4.14 -14.79 -18.01
N ALA A 183 4.11 -14.86 -16.69
CA ALA A 183 5.31 -15.07 -15.87
C ALA A 183 5.77 -16.54 -15.79
N THR A 184 4.83 -17.50 -15.82
CA THR A 184 5.14 -18.93 -15.55
C THR A 184 4.85 -19.86 -16.73
N GLY A 185 4.13 -19.39 -17.76
CA GLY A 185 3.64 -20.24 -18.85
C GLY A 185 2.40 -21.06 -18.51
N SER A 186 1.81 -20.89 -17.32
CA SER A 186 0.63 -21.64 -16.87
C SER A 186 -0.39 -20.76 -16.14
N ARG A 187 -1.65 -21.21 -16.04
CA ARG A 187 -2.72 -20.51 -15.29
C ARG A 187 -3.16 -21.31 -14.07
N PRO A 188 -2.31 -21.47 -13.04
CA PRO A 188 -2.80 -21.99 -11.77
C PRO A 188 -3.87 -21.04 -11.22
N GLY A 189 -4.87 -21.60 -10.55
CA GLY A 189 -5.75 -20.78 -9.72
C GLY A 189 -4.98 -20.21 -8.53
N PHE A 190 -5.45 -19.11 -7.97
CA PHE A 190 -4.85 -18.49 -6.79
C PHE A 190 -5.47 -19.06 -5.52
N ALA A 191 -4.63 -19.55 -4.59
CA ALA A 191 -5.09 -19.97 -3.28
C ALA A 191 -5.44 -18.73 -2.44
N ILE A 192 -6.55 -18.78 -1.72
CA ILE A 192 -6.93 -17.72 -0.79
C ILE A 192 -6.18 -17.98 0.53
N LYS A 193 -5.29 -17.06 0.92
CA LYS A 193 -4.67 -17.10 2.26
C LYS A 193 -5.65 -16.57 3.30
N THR A 194 -6.19 -15.37 3.06
CA THR A 194 -7.03 -14.66 4.04
C THR A 194 -8.15 -13.88 3.36
N ILE A 195 -9.31 -13.79 4.02
CA ILE A 195 -10.39 -12.87 3.67
C ILE A 195 -10.69 -12.00 4.90
N SER A 196 -10.70 -10.68 4.71
CA SER A 196 -11.22 -9.74 5.70
C SER A 196 -12.66 -9.39 5.36
N SER A 197 -13.54 -9.43 6.37
CA SER A 197 -14.95 -9.07 6.21
C SER A 197 -15.24 -7.63 6.64
N SER A 198 -14.34 -6.99 7.40
CA SER A 198 -14.51 -5.61 7.89
C SER A 198 -14.19 -4.57 6.80
N GLU A 199 -13.14 -4.84 6.04
CA GLU A 199 -12.81 -4.21 4.77
C GLU A 199 -12.84 -5.38 3.79
N LEU A 200 -13.67 -5.37 2.75
CA LEU A 200 -13.84 -6.55 1.89
C LEU A 200 -12.56 -6.81 1.09
N THR A 201 -11.60 -7.48 1.74
CA THR A 201 -10.24 -7.63 1.26
C THR A 201 -9.91 -9.10 1.14
N VAL A 202 -9.33 -9.51 0.02
CA VAL A 202 -8.86 -10.87 -0.23
C VAL A 202 -7.34 -10.87 -0.42
N PHE A 203 -6.67 -11.85 0.19
CA PHE A 203 -5.23 -12.06 0.04
C PHE A 203 -5.01 -13.39 -0.67
N LEU A 204 -4.35 -13.31 -1.82
CA LEU A 204 -4.12 -14.42 -2.72
C LEU A 204 -2.64 -14.80 -2.71
N GLU A 205 -2.35 -16.08 -2.55
CA GLU A 205 -0.99 -16.60 -2.70
C GLU A 205 -0.56 -16.50 -4.17
N ALA A 206 0.65 -15.99 -4.41
CA ALA A 206 1.21 -15.85 -5.74
C ALA A 206 2.67 -16.27 -5.76
N ALA A 207 3.12 -16.87 -6.87
CA ALA A 207 4.55 -17.09 -7.09
C ALA A 207 5.26 -15.73 -7.25
N SER A 208 6.53 -15.64 -6.82
CA SER A 208 7.30 -14.38 -6.83
C SER A 208 7.36 -13.71 -8.21
N ALA A 209 7.53 -14.50 -9.28
CA ALA A 209 7.53 -14.02 -10.66
C ALA A 209 6.19 -13.39 -11.08
N VAL A 210 5.08 -13.99 -10.61
CA VAL A 210 3.72 -13.48 -10.87
C VAL A 210 3.49 -12.19 -10.09
N GLY A 211 3.87 -12.18 -8.81
CA GLY A 211 3.82 -11.00 -7.96
C GLY A 211 4.57 -9.82 -8.55
N ALA A 212 5.82 -10.02 -9.00
CA ALA A 212 6.63 -8.99 -9.65
C ALA A 212 5.99 -8.48 -10.95
N CYS A 213 5.43 -9.38 -11.77
CA CYS A 213 4.74 -9.02 -13.00
C CYS A 213 3.49 -8.14 -12.73
N ILE A 214 2.68 -8.52 -11.74
CA ILE A 214 1.50 -7.74 -11.33
C ILE A 214 1.94 -6.41 -10.72
N ALA A 215 2.98 -6.40 -9.88
CA ALA A 215 3.50 -5.20 -9.21
C ALA A 215 3.92 -4.13 -10.21
N LEU A 216 4.69 -4.52 -11.22
CA LEU A 216 5.14 -3.61 -12.28
C LEU A 216 3.96 -3.11 -13.15
N GLY A 217 2.99 -3.98 -13.43
CA GLY A 217 1.79 -3.59 -14.16
C GLY A 217 0.95 -2.56 -13.41
N LEU A 218 0.71 -2.80 -12.11
CA LEU A 218 -0.05 -1.91 -11.23
C LEU A 218 0.66 -0.57 -11.00
N GLU A 219 1.96 -0.58 -10.72
CA GLU A 219 2.77 0.63 -10.55
C GLU A 219 2.56 1.58 -11.74
N ARG A 220 2.72 1.07 -12.97
CA ARG A 220 2.60 1.87 -14.18
C ARG A 220 1.18 2.35 -14.45
N ILE A 221 0.17 1.52 -14.15
CA ILE A 221 -1.23 1.97 -14.22
C ILE A 221 -1.45 3.13 -13.24
N LEU A 222 -0.96 3.02 -12.01
CA LEU A 222 -1.13 4.07 -11.01
C LEU A 222 -0.37 5.35 -11.39
N GLU A 223 0.82 5.25 -11.99
CA GLU A 223 1.52 6.42 -12.53
C GLU A 223 0.74 7.13 -13.64
N LEU A 224 0.12 6.37 -14.55
CA LEU A 224 -0.77 6.94 -15.57
C LEU A 224 -2.01 7.56 -14.93
N TYR A 225 -2.61 6.86 -13.97
CA TYR A 225 -3.84 7.27 -13.32
C TYR A 225 -3.66 8.51 -12.44
N LYS A 226 -2.50 8.70 -11.79
CA LYS A 226 -2.15 9.94 -11.08
C LYS A 226 -2.28 11.18 -11.97
N LYS A 227 -1.97 11.07 -13.27
CA LYS A 227 -2.15 12.16 -14.24
C LYS A 227 -3.63 12.45 -14.54
N LEU A 228 -4.50 11.46 -14.36
CA LEU A 228 -5.95 11.58 -14.58
C LEU A 228 -6.71 12.06 -13.33
N LEU A 229 -6.14 11.94 -12.13
CA LEU A 229 -6.77 12.42 -10.89
C LEU A 229 -7.14 13.91 -10.94
N GLU A 230 -6.26 14.74 -11.51
CA GLU A 230 -6.54 16.16 -11.71
C GLU A 230 -7.73 16.37 -12.66
N ILE A 231 -7.80 15.58 -13.73
CA ILE A 231 -8.89 15.62 -14.70
C ILE A 231 -10.22 15.23 -14.02
N ARG A 232 -10.21 14.17 -13.23
CA ARG A 232 -11.37 13.70 -12.45
C ARG A 232 -11.86 14.77 -11.47
N LYS A 233 -10.94 15.42 -10.75
CA LYS A 233 -11.27 16.51 -9.82
C LYS A 233 -11.93 17.67 -10.55
N ILE A 234 -11.37 18.10 -11.68
CA ILE A 234 -11.94 19.17 -12.51
C ILE A 234 -13.33 18.78 -13.02
N GLN A 235 -13.51 17.53 -13.47
CA GLN A 235 -14.81 17.04 -13.93
C GLN A 235 -15.86 17.04 -12.80
N ALA A 236 -15.46 16.66 -11.58
CA ALA A 236 -16.32 16.71 -10.41
C ALA A 236 -16.70 18.17 -10.04
N GLU A 237 -15.74 19.10 -10.08
CA GLU A 237 -15.99 20.52 -9.85
C GLU A 237 -16.95 21.11 -10.90
N LEU A 238 -16.75 20.80 -12.19
CA LEU A 238 -17.65 21.23 -13.27
C LEU A 238 -19.06 20.65 -13.10
N SER A 239 -19.18 19.39 -12.71
CA SER A 239 -20.47 18.76 -12.42
C SER A 239 -21.17 19.46 -11.23
N SER A 240 -20.41 19.83 -10.20
CA SER A 240 -20.93 20.56 -9.02
C SER A 240 -21.45 21.96 -9.37
N LEU A 241 -20.92 22.57 -10.44
CA LEU A 241 -21.38 23.84 -11.01
C LEU A 241 -22.60 23.70 -11.94
N GLY A 242 -23.15 22.48 -12.07
CA GLY A 242 -24.36 22.23 -12.86
C GLY A 242 -24.14 21.96 -14.34
N LEU A 243 -22.91 21.67 -14.77
CA LEU A 243 -22.67 21.24 -16.16
C LEU A 243 -23.27 19.85 -16.38
N GLU A 244 -24.10 19.72 -17.42
CA GLU A 244 -24.67 18.43 -17.81
C GLU A 244 -23.59 17.44 -18.28
N LYS A 245 -23.71 16.15 -17.92
CA LYS A 245 -22.76 15.08 -18.28
C LYS A 245 -22.43 15.03 -19.78
N LYS A 246 -23.40 15.34 -20.65
CA LYS A 246 -23.20 15.38 -22.11
C LYS A 246 -22.09 16.34 -22.55
N ASN A 247 -21.88 17.44 -21.82
CA ASN A 247 -20.86 18.44 -22.12
C ASN A 247 -19.48 18.04 -21.59
N LEU A 248 -19.41 17.05 -20.69
CA LEU A 248 -18.17 16.54 -20.09
C LEU A 248 -17.60 15.35 -20.88
N LYS A 249 -18.35 14.81 -21.84
CA LYS A 249 -17.97 13.61 -22.60
C LYS A 249 -16.59 13.70 -23.28
N GLY A 250 -16.20 14.88 -23.76
CA GLY A 250 -14.88 15.07 -24.37
C GLY A 250 -13.72 14.86 -23.39
N ILE A 251 -13.95 15.10 -22.09
CA ILE A 251 -12.98 14.85 -21.03
C ILE A 251 -12.83 13.33 -20.83
N GLU A 252 -13.93 12.61 -20.75
CA GLU A 252 -13.94 11.14 -20.63
C GLU A 252 -13.27 10.47 -21.84
N GLU A 253 -13.60 10.91 -23.05
CA GLU A 253 -12.99 10.39 -24.28
C GLU A 253 -11.47 10.61 -24.30
N HIS A 254 -11.00 11.77 -23.85
CA HIS A 254 -9.58 12.07 -23.71
C HIS A 254 -8.89 11.16 -22.66
N SER A 255 -9.49 11.03 -21.47
CA SER A 255 -8.97 10.19 -20.39
C SER A 255 -8.87 8.72 -20.81
N ASN A 256 -9.89 8.19 -21.47
CA ASN A 256 -9.91 6.83 -21.99
C ASN A 256 -8.86 6.61 -23.08
N ALA A 257 -8.68 7.57 -24.00
CA ALA A 257 -7.65 7.47 -25.04
C ALA A 257 -6.23 7.51 -24.45
N MET A 258 -5.98 8.38 -23.48
CA MET A 258 -4.69 8.46 -22.78
C MET A 258 -4.38 7.16 -22.04
N MET A 259 -5.32 6.66 -21.24
CA MET A 259 -5.14 5.42 -20.48
C MET A 259 -5.00 4.21 -21.41
N GLY A 260 -5.83 4.11 -22.45
CA GLY A 260 -5.78 3.02 -23.42
C GLY A 260 -4.43 2.93 -24.13
N LYS A 261 -3.85 4.06 -24.56
CA LYS A 261 -2.52 4.10 -25.15
C LYS A 261 -1.44 3.68 -24.14
N GLY A 262 -1.50 4.20 -22.92
CA GLY A 262 -0.55 3.83 -21.87
C GLY A 262 -0.60 2.34 -21.54
N ILE A 263 -1.79 1.72 -21.51
CA ILE A 263 -1.96 0.29 -21.29
C ILE A 263 -1.35 -0.54 -22.42
N GLU A 264 -1.44 -0.10 -23.69
CA GLU A 264 -0.76 -0.79 -24.79
C GLU A 264 0.76 -0.79 -24.65
N GLU A 265 1.32 0.31 -24.15
CA GLU A 265 2.75 0.45 -23.85
C GLU A 265 3.14 -0.46 -22.66
N ILE A 266 2.34 -0.47 -21.59
CA ILE A 266 2.55 -1.35 -20.43
C ILE A 266 2.50 -2.82 -20.84
N ALA A 267 1.47 -3.24 -21.58
CA ALA A 267 1.32 -4.62 -22.04
C ALA A 267 2.51 -5.05 -22.91
N SER A 268 2.97 -4.18 -23.81
CA SER A 268 4.14 -4.44 -24.65
C SER A 268 5.41 -4.63 -23.83
N HIS A 269 5.59 -3.83 -22.78
CA HIS A 269 6.74 -3.93 -21.89
C HIS A 269 6.70 -5.21 -21.04
N LEU A 270 5.57 -5.50 -20.38
CA LEU A 270 5.42 -6.72 -19.57
C LEU A 270 5.67 -7.97 -20.41
N ILE A 271 5.17 -8.00 -21.65
CA ILE A 271 5.46 -9.09 -22.60
C ILE A 271 6.95 -9.20 -22.90
N SER A 272 7.65 -8.07 -23.10
CA SER A 272 9.09 -8.11 -23.39
C SER A 272 9.93 -8.60 -22.21
N GLU A 273 9.46 -8.39 -20.99
CA GLU A 273 10.20 -8.68 -19.77
C GLU A 273 9.93 -10.08 -19.20
N PHE A 274 8.67 -10.51 -19.21
CA PHE A 274 8.25 -11.75 -18.54
C PHE A 274 7.99 -12.92 -19.50
N HIS A 275 7.73 -12.68 -20.78
CA HIS A 275 7.46 -13.77 -21.72
C HIS A 275 8.74 -14.52 -22.09
N ARG A 276 8.88 -15.77 -21.63
CA ARG A 276 10.05 -16.62 -21.88
C ARG A 276 9.89 -17.61 -23.05
N SER A 277 8.69 -17.76 -23.60
CA SER A 277 8.42 -18.73 -24.68
C SER A 277 8.86 -18.18 -26.05
N ALA A 278 9.25 -19.10 -26.95
CA ALA A 278 9.58 -18.78 -28.35
C ALA A 278 8.33 -18.72 -29.27
N ASP A 279 7.13 -19.06 -28.76
CA ASP A 279 5.90 -19.06 -29.55
C ASP A 279 5.33 -17.65 -29.77
N ASN A 280 5.65 -17.09 -30.95
CA ASN A 280 5.15 -15.78 -31.38
C ASN A 280 3.62 -15.72 -31.53
N GLY A 281 2.94 -16.85 -31.80
CA GLY A 281 1.49 -16.91 -31.88
C GLY A 281 0.87 -16.65 -30.51
N ARG A 282 1.29 -17.43 -29.51
CA ARG A 282 0.84 -17.26 -28.13
C ARG A 282 1.20 -15.90 -27.55
N LYS A 283 2.38 -15.36 -27.90
CA LYS A 283 2.80 -14.02 -27.48
C LYS A 283 1.81 -12.93 -27.91
N ASN A 284 1.28 -12.99 -29.13
CA ASN A 284 0.32 -12.02 -29.62
C ASN A 284 -1.04 -12.15 -28.93
N GLU A 285 -1.50 -13.37 -28.68
CA GLU A 285 -2.73 -13.63 -27.91
C GLU A 285 -2.60 -13.11 -26.47
N LEU A 286 -1.51 -13.43 -25.79
CA LEU A 286 -1.22 -12.96 -24.44
C LEU A 286 -1.13 -11.44 -24.37
N LYS A 287 -0.56 -10.77 -25.37
CA LYS A 287 -0.52 -9.30 -25.42
C LYS A 287 -1.94 -8.71 -25.45
N VAL A 288 -2.85 -9.34 -26.19
CA VAL A 288 -4.26 -8.91 -26.29
C VAL A 288 -4.99 -9.19 -24.97
N GLU A 289 -4.86 -10.39 -24.40
CA GLU A 289 -5.46 -10.74 -23.11
C GLU A 289 -4.95 -9.83 -21.98
N LEU A 290 -3.65 -9.54 -21.97
CA LEU A 290 -3.02 -8.66 -20.98
C LEU A 290 -3.52 -7.23 -21.09
N LYS A 291 -3.72 -6.71 -22.31
CA LYS A 291 -4.35 -5.40 -22.51
C LYS A 291 -5.72 -5.34 -21.83
N TYR A 292 -6.56 -6.37 -21.99
CA TYR A 292 -7.88 -6.41 -21.35
C TYR A 292 -7.81 -6.59 -19.84
N ALA A 293 -6.88 -7.42 -19.34
CA ALA A 293 -6.63 -7.56 -17.90
C ALA A 293 -6.20 -6.23 -17.27
N LEU A 294 -5.31 -5.48 -17.93
CA LEU A 294 -4.89 -4.15 -17.50
C LEU A 294 -6.04 -3.12 -17.58
N ASN A 295 -6.86 -3.14 -18.64
CA ASN A 295 -8.07 -2.30 -18.71
C ASN A 295 -9.01 -2.55 -17.52
N LYS A 296 -9.25 -3.83 -17.20
CA LYS A 296 -10.07 -4.25 -16.05
C LYS A 296 -9.51 -3.75 -14.73
N ILE A 297 -8.20 -3.82 -14.54
CA ILE A 297 -7.51 -3.29 -13.36
C ILE A 297 -7.67 -1.77 -13.29
N SER A 298 -7.45 -1.05 -14.40
CA SER A 298 -7.58 0.40 -14.45
C SER A 298 -9.00 0.89 -14.12
N ASN A 299 -10.03 0.23 -14.67
CA ASN A 299 -11.43 0.53 -14.34
C ASN A 299 -11.72 0.30 -12.84
N ARG A 300 -11.17 -0.78 -12.26
CA ARG A 300 -11.31 -1.10 -10.83
C ARG A 300 -10.62 -0.06 -9.94
N ILE A 301 -9.41 0.34 -10.29
CA ILE A 301 -8.69 1.44 -9.60
C ILE A 301 -9.54 2.70 -9.64
N ASP A 302 -10.12 3.06 -10.79
CA ASP A 302 -11.01 4.22 -10.91
C ASP A 302 -12.31 4.07 -10.09
N CYS A 303 -12.76 2.84 -9.86
CA CYS A 303 -13.89 2.53 -8.96
C CYS A 303 -13.50 2.44 -7.47
N GLY A 304 -12.24 2.71 -7.10
CA GLY A 304 -11.78 2.74 -5.70
C GLY A 304 -11.17 1.44 -5.17
N PHE A 305 -10.89 0.46 -6.03
CA PHE A 305 -10.13 -0.72 -5.60
C PHE A 305 -8.72 -0.31 -5.20
N ASN A 306 -8.21 -0.97 -4.17
CA ASN A 306 -6.80 -0.86 -3.80
C ASN A 306 -6.14 -2.22 -3.91
N PHE A 307 -4.92 -2.22 -4.43
CA PHE A 307 -4.11 -3.41 -4.63
C PHE A 307 -2.86 -3.28 -3.79
N GLU A 308 -2.47 -4.37 -3.14
CA GLU A 308 -1.25 -4.49 -2.37
C GLU A 308 -0.52 -5.73 -2.85
N ILE A 309 0.79 -5.63 -2.98
CA ILE A 309 1.64 -6.80 -3.23
C ILE A 309 2.77 -6.75 -2.23
N ARG A 310 2.95 -7.85 -1.51
CA ARG A 310 4.07 -8.02 -0.59
C ARG A 310 4.73 -9.36 -0.81
N MET A 311 6.01 -9.41 -0.50
CA MET A 311 6.83 -10.60 -0.56
C MET A 311 7.82 -10.54 0.60
N GLN A 312 7.99 -11.65 1.31
CA GLN A 312 9.06 -11.75 2.30
C GLN A 312 10.39 -11.98 1.59
N ALA A 313 11.43 -11.29 2.02
CA ALA A 313 12.77 -11.46 1.44
C ALA A 313 13.16 -12.95 1.46
N PRO A 314 13.64 -13.51 0.33
CA PRO A 314 14.16 -14.87 0.33
C PRO A 314 15.39 -14.95 1.23
N VAL A 315 15.57 -16.08 1.90
CA VAL A 315 16.77 -16.36 2.69
C VAL A 315 17.70 -17.19 1.82
N GLN A 316 18.97 -16.78 1.74
CA GLN A 316 20.00 -17.59 1.08
C GLN A 316 20.47 -18.65 2.07
N ASP A 317 20.16 -19.92 1.81
CA ASP A 317 20.63 -21.00 2.65
C ASP A 317 22.16 -21.15 2.52
N GLU A 318 22.84 -21.42 3.64
CA GLU A 318 24.32 -21.53 3.62
C GLU A 318 24.82 -22.72 2.80
N ALA A 319 23.96 -23.72 2.55
CA ALA A 319 24.23 -24.89 1.73
C ALA A 319 24.21 -24.61 0.21
N ASP A 320 23.55 -23.53 -0.21
CA ASP A 320 23.33 -23.20 -1.64
C ASP A 320 24.46 -22.33 -2.23
N ARG A 321 25.48 -22.00 -1.42
CA ARG A 321 26.59 -21.12 -1.82
C ARG A 321 27.56 -21.75 -2.83
N GLU A 322 27.44 -23.04 -3.15
CA GLU A 322 28.40 -23.76 -4.02
C GLU A 322 27.75 -24.55 -5.20
N GLY A 323 26.47 -24.33 -5.54
CA GLY A 323 25.74 -25.14 -6.55
C GLY A 323 24.78 -24.38 -7.51
N GLU A 324 24.08 -25.13 -8.37
CA GLU A 324 23.13 -24.69 -9.42
C GLU A 324 21.93 -23.85 -8.89
N ASP A 325 21.72 -23.77 -7.57
CA ASP A 325 20.62 -23.04 -6.93
C ASP A 325 20.88 -21.51 -6.78
N SER A 326 22.05 -21.01 -7.22
CA SER A 326 22.34 -19.56 -7.18
C SER A 326 21.40 -18.73 -8.06
N ASP A 327 21.03 -19.25 -9.24
CA ASP A 327 20.26 -18.51 -10.23
C ASP A 327 18.81 -18.28 -9.79
N ASP A 328 18.22 -19.26 -9.08
CA ASP A 328 16.85 -19.16 -8.55
C ASP A 328 16.78 -18.18 -7.38
N TYR A 329 17.79 -18.16 -6.51
CA TYR A 329 17.90 -17.15 -5.45
C TYR A 329 18.05 -15.74 -6.03
N GLU A 330 18.97 -15.52 -6.98
CA GLU A 330 19.17 -14.22 -7.63
C GLU A 330 17.89 -13.71 -8.31
N LEU A 331 17.17 -14.61 -8.99
CA LEU A 331 15.90 -14.27 -9.63
C LEU A 331 14.82 -13.92 -8.59
N SER A 332 14.72 -14.68 -7.49
CA SER A 332 13.79 -14.41 -6.40
C SER A 332 14.11 -13.09 -5.69
N GLU A 333 15.40 -12.80 -5.46
CA GLU A 333 15.87 -11.53 -4.89
C GLU A 333 15.55 -10.35 -5.82
N LYS A 334 15.70 -10.53 -7.14
CA LYS A 334 15.25 -9.53 -8.13
C LYS A 334 13.75 -9.27 -8.00
N HIS A 335 12.92 -10.33 -8.01
CA HIS A 335 11.47 -10.18 -7.86
C HIS A 335 11.09 -9.46 -6.56
N TYR A 336 11.75 -9.80 -5.44
CA TYR A 336 11.56 -9.12 -4.17
C TYR A 336 11.87 -7.62 -4.27
N LYS A 337 12.98 -7.23 -4.92
CA LYS A 337 13.34 -5.82 -5.11
C LYS A 337 12.33 -5.09 -5.99
N ASP A 338 11.87 -5.71 -7.08
CA ASP A 338 10.88 -5.14 -7.99
C ASP A 338 9.54 -4.92 -7.25
N ILE A 339 9.08 -5.90 -6.48
CA ILE A 339 7.86 -5.80 -5.65
C ILE A 339 8.03 -4.72 -4.58
N ALA A 340 9.16 -4.68 -3.86
CA ALA A 340 9.41 -3.70 -2.82
C ALA A 340 9.51 -2.27 -3.37
N ALA A 341 10.03 -2.08 -4.59
CA ALA A 341 10.05 -0.80 -5.26
C ALA A 341 8.63 -0.34 -5.64
N ALA A 342 7.88 -1.22 -6.31
CA ALA A 342 6.50 -0.94 -6.72
C ALA A 342 5.57 -0.70 -5.51
N ALA A 343 5.70 -1.46 -4.43
CA ALA A 343 4.86 -1.33 -3.23
C ALA A 343 4.85 0.09 -2.65
N LYS A 344 5.94 0.85 -2.80
CA LYS A 344 6.01 2.26 -2.38
C LYS A 344 5.09 3.18 -3.17
N THR A 345 4.80 2.84 -4.42
CA THR A 345 3.94 3.62 -5.32
C THR A 345 2.48 3.17 -5.29
N LEU A 346 2.21 1.91 -4.87
CA LEU A 346 0.88 1.30 -4.70
C LEU A 346 0.05 1.88 -3.54
N GLN A 347 0.41 3.07 -3.03
CA GLN A 347 -0.29 3.69 -1.91
C GLN A 347 -1.75 4.06 -2.25
N PHE A 348 -2.60 4.02 -1.24
CA PHE A 348 -4.02 4.34 -1.34
C PHE A 348 -4.25 5.69 -2.03
N LEU A 349 -5.01 5.66 -3.12
CA LEU A 349 -5.49 6.89 -3.75
C LEU A 349 -6.88 7.21 -3.19
N LYS A 350 -6.97 8.28 -2.39
CA LYS A 350 -8.27 8.85 -2.03
C LYS A 350 -8.91 9.39 -3.30
N LEU A 351 -9.94 8.72 -3.78
CA LEU A 351 -10.69 9.13 -4.97
C LEU A 351 -11.86 10.01 -4.55
N GLU A 352 -11.96 11.18 -5.17
CA GLU A 352 -13.11 12.07 -5.09
C GLU A 352 -13.83 12.09 -6.44
N GLY A 353 -15.15 12.22 -6.43
CA GLY A 353 -15.99 12.27 -7.64
C GLY A 353 -16.36 10.91 -8.25
N ASP A 354 -17.08 10.94 -9.36
CA ASP A 354 -17.51 9.76 -10.12
C ASP A 354 -16.33 9.13 -10.90
N SER A 355 -16.47 7.85 -11.26
CA SER A 355 -15.56 7.16 -12.19
C SER A 355 -15.53 7.86 -13.56
N ILE A 356 -14.35 7.95 -14.16
CA ILE A 356 -14.11 8.62 -15.46
C ILE A 356 -13.55 7.67 -16.53
N LEU A 357 -13.20 6.44 -16.16
CA LEU A 357 -12.69 5.41 -17.07
C LEU A 357 -13.77 4.40 -17.46
N HIS A 358 -13.82 4.11 -18.76
CA HIS A 358 -14.73 3.16 -19.39
C HIS A 358 -13.96 2.37 -20.47
N LEU A 359 -12.87 1.73 -20.07
CA LEU A 359 -12.02 0.99 -20.99
C LEU A 359 -12.68 -0.34 -21.39
N PRO A 360 -12.44 -0.83 -22.63
CA PRO A 360 -13.02 -2.08 -23.08
C PRO A 360 -12.45 -3.27 -22.30
N GLU A 361 -13.32 -4.12 -21.76
CA GLU A 361 -12.93 -5.27 -20.93
C GLU A 361 -12.91 -6.61 -21.67
N GLU A 362 -13.39 -6.65 -22.92
CA GLU A 362 -13.48 -7.87 -23.73
C GLU A 362 -13.12 -7.62 -25.20
N ALA A 363 -12.62 -8.67 -25.87
CA ALA A 363 -12.34 -8.70 -27.31
C ALA A 363 -13.62 -8.75 -28.16
N SER A 364 -14.35 -7.64 -28.23
CA SER A 364 -15.46 -7.35 -29.16
C SER A 364 -16.80 -8.11 -28.99
N GLY A 365 -17.88 -7.31 -28.86
CA GLY A 365 -19.17 -7.60 -29.52
C GLY A 365 -20.40 -7.90 -28.65
N LYS A 366 -20.24 -8.22 -27.36
CA LYS A 366 -21.39 -8.35 -26.45
C LYS A 366 -21.20 -7.40 -25.27
N SER A 367 -21.38 -6.11 -25.52
CA SER A 367 -21.72 -5.20 -24.43
C SER A 367 -23.00 -5.72 -23.80
N LYS A 368 -22.90 -6.44 -22.68
CA LYS A 368 -24.01 -6.50 -21.74
C LYS A 368 -24.14 -5.07 -21.23
N GLU A 369 -25.02 -4.30 -21.84
CA GLU A 369 -25.69 -3.18 -21.16
C GLU A 369 -26.37 -3.77 -19.92
N ASN A 370 -25.62 -3.88 -18.84
CA ASN A 370 -26.13 -4.17 -17.51
C ASN A 370 -25.14 -3.56 -16.53
N ASN A 371 -25.22 -2.24 -16.42
CA ASN A 371 -25.06 -1.62 -15.12
C ASN A 371 -26.27 -0.70 -14.92
N PRO A 372 -27.28 -1.10 -14.12
CA PRO A 372 -28.23 -0.13 -13.58
C PRO A 372 -27.44 0.78 -12.63
N GLY A 373 -27.72 2.08 -12.67
CA GLY A 373 -26.95 3.13 -12.00
C GLY A 373 -26.42 2.76 -10.62
N ILE A 374 -25.13 3.06 -10.43
CA ILE A 374 -24.55 3.36 -9.12
C ILE A 374 -24.99 4.77 -8.75
#